data_AF-A0A0F0CRS7-F1
#
_entry.id   AF-A0A0F0CRS7-F1
#
_cell.length_a   1.000
_cell.length_b   1.000
_cell.length_c   1.000
_cell.angle_alpha   90.00
_cell.angle_beta   90.00
_cell.angle_gamma   90.00
#
_symmetry.space_group_name_H-M   'P 1'
#
loop_
_entity.id
_entity.type
_entity.pdbx_description
1 polymer ?
#
loop_
_entity_poly.entity_id
_entity_poly.type
_entity_poly.pdbx_seq_one_letter_code
_entity_poly.pdbx_strand_id
1 'polypeptide(L)'
;MKSKRYFNTTGFCMPERHYMIDPLRNQKIIFDLIDKAQYFTIHAPRQTGKTTLLHELAHRLNKEGNYISVVFSVESAGYRSITEETANKKIINSLYSSSGQYLNENNCPIPPEKYTKDLTLENYLIDWASSQSKPIVLLLDEIDSLYDDVLVSVLRQLRNGFQIRPERFPSTVALVGLRDVREYKTKVRPSEASLGSGSPFNIKAESILLGTWTKEEITELYSQHTKDTGQVFTKEVINRIYELTGGQPWLVNAVANEIVEKILKSDYTKKITLAHAEEVKENLIARRDTHLDSLIDKLKEERVKNIVSAIINGDGVLFDNYDDSLLYCRDLGIISETKPIRIANEIYREIIPRVLNRNLQDSIEEEGETKWYIKPNGKLDMDKLLKAFQAFYRENSEMWLEKFDYKEAGPHLLLMAFLQRVINGGGKINREMAVGTGRTDLLIEFNGDKFVLELKLNRLPSTKQKGLDQISRYLDTLGMTKGYLILFEIKPSSIIPWETRVKWETLSHQNKEITIVEM
;
A
#
# COMPACT_ATOMS: atom_id res chain seq x y z
N MET A 1 24.87 -10.42 -28.07
CA MET A 1 24.86 -10.80 -26.64
C MET A 1 23.41 -10.90 -26.22
N LYS A 2 22.92 -12.04 -25.70
CA LYS A 2 21.57 -12.08 -25.13
C LYS A 2 21.55 -11.09 -23.96
N SER A 3 20.65 -10.10 -24.01
CA SER A 3 20.39 -9.23 -22.87
C SER A 3 20.04 -10.13 -21.68
N LYS A 4 20.76 -10.01 -20.56
CA LYS A 4 20.43 -10.76 -19.34
C LYS A 4 19.15 -10.14 -18.77
N ARG A 5 18.11 -10.94 -18.61
CA ARG A 5 16.87 -10.51 -17.95
C ARG A 5 17.15 -10.16 -16.49
N TYR A 6 16.44 -9.17 -15.96
CA TYR A 6 16.56 -8.72 -14.57
C TYR A 6 15.19 -8.48 -13.90
N PHE A 7 15.19 -8.36 -12.58
CA PHE A 7 13.98 -8.03 -11.80
C PHE A 7 13.74 -6.52 -11.87
N ASN A 8 12.62 -6.11 -12.46
CA ASN A 8 12.35 -4.70 -12.72
C ASN A 8 11.58 -4.03 -11.59
N THR A 9 12.03 -2.84 -11.18
CA THR A 9 11.41 -2.03 -10.12
C THR A 9 10.93 -0.66 -10.62
N THR A 10 11.07 -0.37 -11.92
CA THR A 10 10.76 0.94 -12.51
C THR A 10 10.02 0.79 -13.84
N GLY A 11 8.93 1.54 -14.02
CA GLY A 11 8.14 1.51 -15.26
C GLY A 11 7.44 0.17 -15.52
N PHE A 12 6.92 -0.02 -16.73
CA PHE A 12 6.25 -1.25 -17.13
C PHE A 12 7.25 -2.37 -17.44
N CYS A 13 6.81 -3.62 -17.34
CA CYS A 13 7.67 -4.77 -17.63
C CYS A 13 7.68 -5.15 -19.11
N MET A 14 8.85 -5.52 -19.62
CA MET A 14 9.10 -5.96 -20.99
C MET A 14 9.54 -7.43 -20.96
N PRO A 15 8.81 -8.39 -21.56
CA PRO A 15 9.11 -9.83 -21.47
C PRO A 15 10.53 -10.20 -21.92
N GLU A 16 11.09 -9.46 -22.88
CA GLU A 16 12.42 -9.69 -23.44
C GLU A 16 13.55 -9.15 -22.56
N ARG A 17 13.24 -8.30 -21.57
CA ARG A 17 14.24 -7.67 -20.68
C ARG A 17 14.05 -8.02 -19.21
N HIS A 18 12.84 -8.37 -18.79
CA HIS A 18 12.51 -8.51 -17.38
C HIS A 18 11.97 -9.91 -17.06
N TYR A 19 12.25 -10.37 -15.84
CA TYR A 19 11.48 -11.47 -15.27
C TYR A 19 10.07 -10.95 -14.95
N MET A 20 9.05 -11.62 -15.48
CA MET A 20 7.66 -11.24 -15.25
C MET A 20 6.75 -12.45 -15.37
N ILE A 21 5.67 -12.47 -14.61
CA ILE A 21 4.58 -13.44 -14.77
C ILE A 21 3.61 -12.87 -15.82
N ASP A 22 2.90 -13.72 -16.57
CA ASP A 22 1.84 -13.26 -17.49
C ASP A 22 0.87 -12.35 -16.71
N PRO A 23 0.76 -11.06 -17.07
CA PRO A 23 -0.12 -10.15 -16.36
C PRO A 23 -1.59 -10.53 -16.58
N LEU A 24 -1.93 -11.17 -17.72
CA LEU A 24 -3.30 -11.58 -18.06
C LEU A 24 -3.70 -12.95 -17.49
N ARG A 25 -2.84 -13.58 -16.70
CA ARG A 25 -3.18 -14.84 -16.02
C ARG A 25 -4.39 -14.64 -15.11
N ASN A 26 -5.27 -15.63 -15.05
CA ASN A 26 -6.50 -15.58 -14.26
C ASN A 26 -7.44 -14.40 -14.59
N GLN A 27 -7.20 -13.65 -15.67
CA GLN A 27 -8.02 -12.51 -16.10
C GLN A 27 -9.00 -12.88 -17.22
N LYS A 28 -9.54 -14.12 -17.20
CA LYS A 28 -10.52 -14.57 -18.20
C LYS A 28 -11.73 -13.63 -18.29
N ILE A 29 -12.12 -13.07 -17.14
CA ILE A 29 -13.21 -12.11 -17.04
C ILE A 29 -13.01 -10.87 -17.93
N ILE A 30 -11.76 -10.41 -18.13
CA ILE A 30 -11.47 -9.26 -19.01
C ILE A 30 -11.88 -9.59 -20.44
N PHE A 31 -11.52 -10.77 -20.93
CA PHE A 31 -11.87 -11.21 -22.29
C PHE A 31 -13.38 -11.42 -22.43
N ASP A 32 -14.02 -12.05 -21.44
CA ASP A 32 -15.48 -12.22 -21.42
C ASP A 32 -16.23 -10.87 -21.47
N LEU A 33 -15.70 -9.83 -20.82
CA LEU A 33 -16.27 -8.48 -20.83
C LEU A 33 -16.07 -7.79 -22.18
N ILE A 34 -14.91 -7.97 -22.82
CA ILE A 34 -14.60 -7.45 -24.15
C ILE A 34 -15.53 -8.09 -25.20
N ASP A 35 -15.68 -9.41 -25.16
CA ASP A 35 -16.56 -10.16 -26.07
C ASP A 35 -18.02 -9.72 -25.95
N LYS A 36 -18.45 -9.33 -24.75
CA LYS A 36 -19.80 -8.82 -24.45
C LYS A 36 -19.95 -7.31 -24.67
N ALA A 37 -18.95 -6.63 -25.23
CA ALA A 37 -18.92 -5.17 -25.43
C ALA A 37 -19.27 -4.38 -24.15
N GLN A 38 -18.76 -4.85 -23.00
CA GLN A 38 -18.99 -4.23 -21.70
C GLN A 38 -17.87 -3.25 -21.36
N TYR A 39 -18.22 -2.18 -20.66
CA TYR A 39 -17.24 -1.28 -20.06
C TYR A 39 -16.91 -1.77 -18.67
N PHE A 40 -15.66 -1.62 -18.24
CA PHE A 40 -15.22 -2.07 -16.93
C PHE A 40 -14.14 -1.15 -16.37
N THR A 41 -13.86 -1.33 -15.08
CA THR A 41 -12.82 -0.55 -14.40
C THR A 41 -11.80 -1.49 -13.78
N ILE A 42 -10.51 -1.22 -13.97
CA ILE A 42 -9.44 -1.92 -13.27
C ILE A 42 -8.90 -0.96 -12.20
N HIS A 43 -8.97 -1.37 -10.95
CA HIS A 43 -8.36 -0.61 -9.86
C HIS A 43 -7.34 -1.49 -9.17
N ALA A 44 -6.26 -0.87 -8.71
CA ALA A 44 -5.23 -1.57 -7.96
C ALA A 44 -4.34 -0.59 -7.21
N PRO A 45 -3.69 -1.04 -6.13
CA PRO A 45 -2.63 -0.28 -5.48
C PRO A 45 -1.56 0.19 -6.48
N ARG A 46 -0.75 1.19 -6.09
CA ARG A 46 0.40 1.59 -6.92
C ARG A 46 1.35 0.40 -7.12
N GLN A 47 1.97 0.38 -8.30
CA GLN A 47 3.02 -0.58 -8.68
C GLN A 47 2.62 -2.07 -8.57
N THR A 48 1.35 -2.39 -8.82
CA THR A 48 0.85 -3.77 -8.95
C THR A 48 0.86 -4.31 -10.39
N GLY A 49 1.39 -3.55 -11.34
CA GLY A 49 1.50 -3.96 -12.74
C GLY A 49 0.35 -3.54 -13.65
N LYS A 50 -0.51 -2.58 -13.24
CA LYS A 50 -1.62 -2.03 -14.06
C LYS A 50 -1.22 -1.70 -15.50
N THR A 51 -0.23 -0.85 -15.69
CA THR A 51 0.27 -0.45 -17.01
C THR A 51 0.85 -1.64 -17.80
N THR A 52 1.52 -2.58 -17.10
CA THR A 52 2.03 -3.80 -17.75
C THR A 52 0.88 -4.69 -18.26
N LEU A 53 -0.19 -4.83 -17.48
CA LEU A 53 -1.41 -5.54 -17.89
C LEU A 53 -2.08 -4.89 -19.08
N LEU A 54 -2.24 -3.56 -19.06
CA LEU A 54 -2.88 -2.83 -20.17
C LEU A 54 -2.11 -2.97 -21.48
N HIS A 55 -0.78 -2.80 -21.44
CA HIS A 55 0.07 -2.93 -22.62
C HIS A 55 0.01 -4.35 -23.19
N GLU A 56 0.10 -5.38 -22.34
CA GLU A 56 -0.02 -6.78 -22.78
C GLU A 56 -1.42 -7.08 -23.34
N LEU A 57 -2.48 -6.54 -22.73
CA LEU A 57 -3.85 -6.70 -23.22
C LEU A 57 -4.01 -6.12 -24.63
N ALA A 58 -3.57 -4.87 -24.84
CA ALA A 58 -3.64 -4.24 -26.16
C ALA A 58 -2.83 -5.03 -27.21
N HIS A 59 -1.62 -5.46 -26.84
CA HIS A 59 -0.78 -6.23 -27.75
C HIS A 59 -1.44 -7.56 -28.14
N ARG A 60 -2.01 -8.30 -27.16
CA ARG A 60 -2.67 -9.58 -27.41
C ARG A 60 -3.91 -9.43 -28.29
N LEU A 61 -4.77 -8.46 -28.00
CA LEU A 61 -5.97 -8.17 -28.80
C LEU A 61 -5.64 -7.77 -30.25
N ASN A 62 -4.64 -6.91 -30.43
CA ASN A 62 -4.19 -6.50 -31.77
C ASN A 62 -3.56 -7.65 -32.55
N LYS A 63 -2.82 -8.53 -31.87
CA LYS A 63 -2.17 -9.71 -32.48
C LYS A 63 -3.18 -10.77 -32.92
N GLU A 64 -4.23 -11.00 -32.14
CA GLU A 64 -5.34 -11.88 -32.51
C GLU A 64 -6.13 -11.32 -33.70
N GLY A 65 -6.16 -10.00 -33.85
CA GLY A 65 -6.68 -9.33 -35.03
C GLY A 65 -8.19 -9.14 -35.06
N ASN A 66 -8.91 -9.51 -33.99
CA ASN A 66 -10.35 -9.31 -33.86
C ASN A 66 -10.72 -7.86 -33.45
N TYR A 67 -9.79 -7.16 -32.82
CA TYR A 67 -10.02 -5.82 -32.25
C TYR A 67 -8.93 -4.83 -32.68
N ILE A 68 -9.24 -3.55 -32.51
CA ILE A 68 -8.27 -2.44 -32.51
C ILE A 68 -8.15 -1.97 -31.06
N SER A 69 -6.99 -2.14 -30.44
CA SER A 69 -6.78 -1.78 -29.04
C SER A 69 -5.63 -0.81 -28.85
N VAL A 70 -5.87 0.20 -28.00
CA VAL A 70 -4.90 1.25 -27.68
C VAL A 70 -4.94 1.52 -26.18
N VAL A 71 -3.76 1.62 -25.58
CA VAL A 71 -3.55 2.17 -24.23
C VAL A 71 -3.09 3.61 -24.36
N PHE A 72 -3.64 4.51 -23.56
CA PHE A 72 -3.13 5.87 -23.40
C PHE A 72 -3.39 6.40 -21.99
N SER A 73 -2.51 7.26 -21.49
CA SER A 73 -2.67 7.92 -20.18
C SER A 73 -3.39 9.27 -20.34
N VAL A 74 -4.22 9.60 -19.36
CA VAL A 74 -4.86 10.92 -19.23
C VAL A 74 -4.12 11.87 -18.28
N GLU A 75 -2.98 11.45 -17.71
CA GLU A 75 -2.21 12.20 -16.71
C GLU A 75 -1.80 13.59 -17.18
N SER A 76 -1.53 13.76 -18.48
CA SER A 76 -1.17 15.06 -19.06
C SER A 76 -2.23 16.16 -18.86
N ALA A 77 -3.49 15.78 -18.57
CA ALA A 77 -4.62 16.64 -18.26
C ALA A 77 -4.94 16.71 -16.74
N GLY A 78 -4.11 16.10 -15.88
CA GLY A 78 -4.30 15.98 -14.44
C GLY A 78 -3.64 17.08 -13.62
N TYR A 79 -3.84 18.36 -13.95
CA TYR A 79 -3.38 19.49 -13.13
C TYR A 79 -4.52 20.47 -12.81
N ARG A 80 -4.40 21.20 -11.69
CA ARG A 80 -5.43 22.13 -11.22
C ARG A 80 -5.65 23.27 -12.21
N SER A 81 -6.89 23.76 -12.30
CA SER A 81 -7.30 24.91 -13.12
C SER A 81 -7.22 24.70 -14.65
N ILE A 82 -7.05 23.46 -15.12
CA ILE A 82 -7.18 23.14 -16.54
C ILE A 82 -8.63 23.34 -17.01
N THR A 83 -8.83 23.91 -18.21
CA THR A 83 -10.15 24.01 -18.83
C THR A 83 -10.56 22.69 -19.48
N GLU A 84 -11.86 22.42 -19.59
CA GLU A 84 -12.39 21.24 -20.28
C GLU A 84 -11.87 21.11 -21.73
N GLU A 85 -11.80 22.23 -22.46
CA GLU A 85 -11.26 22.28 -23.82
C GLU A 85 -9.78 21.85 -23.87
N THR A 86 -8.95 22.40 -22.97
CA THR A 86 -7.52 22.06 -22.89
C THR A 86 -7.32 20.60 -22.49
N ALA A 87 -8.16 20.10 -21.58
CA ALA A 87 -8.14 18.70 -21.16
C ALA A 87 -8.48 17.77 -22.32
N ASN A 88 -9.57 18.01 -23.06
CA ASN A 88 -9.94 17.23 -24.24
C ASN A 88 -8.78 17.19 -25.26
N LYS A 89 -8.18 18.36 -25.57
CA LYS A 89 -7.05 18.44 -26.50
C LYS A 89 -5.85 17.59 -26.05
N LYS A 90 -5.48 17.65 -24.77
CA LYS A 90 -4.36 16.87 -24.20
C LYS A 90 -4.64 15.36 -24.22
N ILE A 91 -5.85 14.96 -23.82
CA ILE A 91 -6.30 13.56 -23.83
C ILE A 91 -6.30 13.00 -25.26
N ILE A 92 -6.84 13.74 -26.23
CA ILE A 92 -6.88 13.34 -27.64
C ILE A 92 -5.48 13.26 -28.24
N ASN A 93 -4.60 14.21 -27.93
CA ASN A 93 -3.20 14.15 -28.36
C ASN A 93 -2.47 12.92 -27.78
N SER A 94 -2.75 12.57 -26.51
CA SER A 94 -2.22 11.37 -25.87
C SER A 94 -2.71 10.10 -26.57
N LEU A 95 -4.00 10.01 -26.88
CA LEU A 95 -4.60 8.91 -27.64
C LEU A 95 -3.96 8.76 -29.03
N TYR A 96 -3.88 9.85 -29.80
CA TYR A 96 -3.30 9.83 -31.14
C TYR A 96 -1.82 9.40 -31.10
N SER A 97 -1.02 9.99 -30.20
CA SER A 97 0.40 9.67 -30.08
C SER A 97 0.63 8.22 -29.67
N SER A 98 -0.19 7.70 -28.73
CA SER A 98 -0.10 6.31 -28.28
C SER A 98 -0.58 5.34 -29.34
N SER A 99 -1.57 5.72 -30.16
CA SER A 99 -2.08 4.87 -31.26
C SER A 99 -0.97 4.44 -32.22
N GLY A 100 -0.02 5.31 -32.53
CA GLY A 100 1.13 4.98 -33.39
C GLY A 100 2.09 3.93 -32.79
N GLN A 101 2.01 3.64 -31.49
CA GLN A 101 2.80 2.59 -30.84
C GLN A 101 2.13 1.21 -30.93
N TYR A 102 0.80 1.16 -31.09
CA TYR A 102 0.02 -0.07 -31.06
C TYR A 102 -0.54 -0.47 -32.42
N LEU A 103 -0.79 0.51 -33.28
CA LEU A 103 -1.59 0.35 -34.49
C LEU A 103 -0.78 0.68 -35.75
N ASN A 104 -1.19 0.05 -36.84
CA ASN A 104 -0.75 0.45 -38.18
C ASN A 104 -1.49 1.72 -38.62
N GLU A 105 -0.91 2.46 -39.57
CA GLU A 105 -1.44 3.76 -40.04
C GLU A 105 -2.94 3.74 -40.40
N ASN A 106 -3.41 2.66 -41.03
CA ASN A 106 -4.82 2.52 -41.44
C ASN A 106 -5.82 2.44 -40.27
N ASN A 107 -5.35 2.02 -39.09
CA ASN A 107 -6.19 1.86 -37.90
C ASN A 107 -6.07 3.06 -36.95
N CYS A 108 -5.10 3.97 -37.17
CA CYS A 108 -4.90 5.14 -36.33
C CYS A 108 -6.05 6.16 -36.50
N PRO A 109 -6.44 6.88 -35.44
CA PRO A 109 -7.34 8.01 -35.59
C PRO A 109 -6.68 9.15 -36.37
N ILE A 110 -7.50 10.04 -36.94
CA ILE A 110 -7.02 11.20 -37.69
C ILE A 110 -6.15 12.12 -36.81
N PRO A 111 -5.05 12.70 -37.31
CA PRO A 111 -4.25 13.65 -36.53
C PRO A 111 -5.11 14.78 -35.94
N PRO A 112 -5.03 15.07 -34.63
CA PRO A 112 -5.87 16.08 -33.99
C PRO A 112 -5.77 17.47 -34.64
N GLU A 113 -4.61 17.80 -35.22
CA GLU A 113 -4.34 19.05 -35.94
C GLU A 113 -5.15 19.19 -37.24
N LYS A 114 -5.59 18.06 -37.81
CA LYS A 114 -6.39 17.98 -39.03
C LYS A 114 -7.88 17.78 -38.75
N TYR A 115 -8.27 17.72 -37.47
CA TYR A 115 -9.65 17.50 -37.07
C TYR A 115 -10.46 18.80 -37.19
N THR A 116 -11.58 18.76 -37.90
CA THR A 116 -12.32 19.97 -38.30
C THR A 116 -13.57 20.26 -37.47
N LYS A 117 -14.00 19.32 -36.62
CA LYS A 117 -15.14 19.49 -35.70
C LYS A 117 -14.65 19.99 -34.34
N ASP A 118 -15.59 20.36 -33.48
CA ASP A 118 -15.30 20.65 -32.07
C ASP A 118 -14.55 19.47 -31.44
N LEU A 119 -13.36 19.76 -30.89
CA LEU A 119 -12.40 18.78 -30.40
C LEU A 119 -12.78 18.27 -29.00
N THR A 120 -13.90 17.54 -28.94
CA THR A 120 -14.32 16.77 -27.77
C THR A 120 -13.86 15.33 -27.89
N LEU A 121 -13.61 14.66 -26.76
CA LEU A 121 -13.26 13.24 -26.76
C LEU A 121 -14.38 12.41 -27.39
N GLU A 122 -15.65 12.75 -27.11
CA GLU A 122 -16.82 12.09 -27.69
C GLU A 122 -16.80 12.11 -29.22
N ASN A 123 -16.73 13.30 -29.84
CA ASN A 123 -16.78 13.42 -31.30
C ASN A 123 -15.60 12.73 -31.97
N TYR A 124 -14.41 12.88 -31.40
CA TYR A 124 -13.19 12.29 -31.93
C TYR A 124 -13.24 10.76 -31.92
N LEU A 125 -13.77 10.16 -30.84
CA LEU A 125 -13.96 8.71 -30.74
C LEU A 125 -15.07 8.21 -31.69
N ILE A 126 -16.14 8.98 -31.90
CA ILE A 126 -17.20 8.64 -32.87
C ILE A 126 -16.65 8.54 -34.28
N ASP A 127 -15.91 9.57 -34.71
CA ASP A 127 -15.35 9.64 -36.06
C ASP A 127 -14.29 8.56 -36.27
N TRP A 128 -13.47 8.29 -35.25
CA TRP A 128 -12.52 7.19 -35.30
C TRP A 128 -13.24 5.85 -35.43
N ALA A 129 -14.15 5.49 -34.52
CA ALA A 129 -14.87 4.22 -34.56
C ALA A 129 -15.62 4.00 -35.87
N SER A 130 -16.29 5.03 -36.39
CA SER A 130 -17.04 4.95 -37.66
C SER A 130 -16.16 4.74 -38.89
N SER A 131 -14.86 5.05 -38.79
CA SER A 131 -13.88 4.83 -39.86
C SER A 131 -13.25 3.43 -39.84
N GLN A 132 -13.50 2.65 -38.79
CA GLN A 132 -12.88 1.34 -38.58
C GLN A 132 -13.80 0.19 -38.99
N SER A 133 -13.20 -0.88 -39.51
CA SER A 133 -13.92 -2.13 -39.82
C SER A 133 -13.98 -3.10 -38.65
N LYS A 134 -13.22 -2.85 -37.59
CA LYS A 134 -13.09 -3.70 -36.41
C LYS A 134 -13.52 -2.95 -35.15
N PRO A 135 -14.10 -3.63 -34.15
CA PRO A 135 -14.45 -3.01 -32.89
C PRO A 135 -13.22 -2.48 -32.15
N ILE A 136 -13.36 -1.29 -31.55
CA ILE A 136 -12.28 -0.66 -30.76
C ILE A 136 -12.39 -1.05 -29.28
N VAL A 137 -11.27 -1.44 -28.68
CA VAL A 137 -11.10 -1.64 -27.23
C VAL A 137 -10.16 -0.57 -26.69
N LEU A 138 -10.73 0.40 -25.99
CA LEU A 138 -10.03 1.60 -25.52
C LEU A 138 -9.61 1.44 -24.05
N LEU A 139 -8.31 1.58 -23.76
CA LEU A 139 -7.75 1.37 -22.41
C LEU A 139 -7.19 2.70 -21.89
N LEU A 140 -7.88 3.32 -20.92
CA LEU A 140 -7.49 4.60 -20.34
C LEU A 140 -6.74 4.34 -19.03
N ASP A 141 -5.45 4.66 -19.01
CA ASP A 141 -4.63 4.59 -17.79
C ASP A 141 -4.71 5.90 -16.99
N GLU A 142 -4.51 5.77 -15.67
CA GLU A 142 -4.44 6.89 -14.71
C GLU A 142 -5.66 7.82 -14.72
N ILE A 143 -6.88 7.27 -14.84
CA ILE A 143 -8.12 8.07 -14.80
C ILE A 143 -8.25 8.89 -13.51
N ASP A 144 -7.61 8.43 -12.43
CA ASP A 144 -7.58 9.08 -11.12
C ASP A 144 -6.67 10.31 -11.03
N SER A 145 -5.92 10.62 -12.10
CA SER A 145 -5.14 11.85 -12.20
C SER A 145 -6.00 13.08 -12.50
N LEU A 146 -7.19 12.90 -13.08
CA LEU A 146 -8.06 13.98 -13.51
C LEU A 146 -8.74 14.64 -12.30
N TYR A 147 -8.77 15.97 -12.30
CA TYR A 147 -9.50 16.75 -11.30
C TYR A 147 -11.01 16.78 -11.61
N ASP A 148 -11.81 16.94 -10.56
CA ASP A 148 -13.25 16.68 -10.49
C ASP A 148 -14.06 17.06 -11.74
N ASP A 149 -14.05 18.31 -12.18
CA ASP A 149 -14.86 18.77 -13.33
C ASP A 149 -14.46 18.10 -14.65
N VAL A 150 -13.16 17.92 -14.88
CA VAL A 150 -12.61 17.27 -16.07
C VAL A 150 -12.94 15.78 -16.05
N LEU A 151 -12.77 15.13 -14.90
CA LEU A 151 -13.14 13.73 -14.74
C LEU A 151 -14.63 13.52 -15.05
N VAL A 152 -15.50 14.37 -14.49
CA VAL A 152 -16.95 14.29 -14.74
C VAL A 152 -17.27 14.51 -16.22
N SER A 153 -16.63 15.49 -16.89
CA SER A 153 -16.81 15.71 -18.33
C SER A 153 -16.42 14.46 -19.14
N VAL A 154 -15.22 13.91 -18.92
CA VAL A 154 -14.74 12.71 -19.63
C VAL A 154 -15.69 11.53 -19.44
N LEU A 155 -16.15 11.28 -18.21
CA LEU A 155 -17.09 10.19 -17.93
C LEU A 155 -18.46 10.38 -18.59
N ARG A 156 -18.95 11.63 -18.69
CA ARG A 156 -20.20 11.95 -19.39
C ARG A 156 -20.08 11.73 -20.90
N GLN A 157 -18.98 12.17 -21.49
CA GLN A 157 -18.67 11.96 -22.91
C GLN A 157 -18.62 10.46 -23.27
N LEU A 158 -17.94 9.65 -22.45
CA LEU A 158 -17.92 8.18 -22.62
C LEU A 158 -19.31 7.55 -22.45
N ARG A 159 -20.13 8.08 -21.53
CA ARG A 159 -21.48 7.59 -21.28
C ARG A 159 -22.44 7.90 -22.42
N ASN A 160 -22.35 9.08 -23.03
CA ASN A 160 -23.16 9.43 -24.18
C ASN A 160 -22.88 8.49 -25.36
N GLY A 161 -21.61 8.25 -25.67
CA GLY A 161 -21.21 7.35 -26.76
C GLY A 161 -21.55 5.87 -26.53
N PHE A 162 -21.79 5.43 -25.28
CA PHE A 162 -22.09 4.03 -24.97
C PHE A 162 -23.32 3.47 -25.70
N GLN A 163 -24.31 4.31 -26.04
CA GLN A 163 -25.56 3.87 -26.68
C GLN A 163 -25.39 3.50 -28.16
N ILE A 164 -24.29 3.91 -28.80
CA ILE A 164 -24.05 3.77 -30.24
C ILE A 164 -22.87 2.84 -30.56
N ARG A 165 -22.43 2.07 -29.55
CA ARG A 165 -21.40 1.03 -29.68
C ARG A 165 -22.04 -0.32 -30.10
N PRO A 166 -21.30 -1.23 -30.76
CA PRO A 166 -19.88 -1.11 -31.14
C PRO A 166 -19.63 -0.38 -32.47
N GLU A 167 -20.68 -0.03 -33.24
CA GLU A 167 -20.53 0.42 -34.63
C GLU A 167 -19.98 1.84 -34.79
N ARG A 168 -20.32 2.76 -33.87
CA ARG A 168 -19.98 4.19 -33.98
C ARG A 168 -19.27 4.75 -32.75
N PHE A 169 -18.82 3.87 -31.85
CA PHE A 169 -18.08 4.24 -30.65
C PHE A 169 -17.29 3.02 -30.15
N PRO A 170 -16.23 3.18 -29.34
CA PRO A 170 -15.51 2.05 -28.77
C PRO A 170 -16.44 0.99 -28.18
N SER A 171 -16.25 -0.26 -28.63
CA SER A 171 -17.01 -1.43 -28.19
C SER A 171 -16.84 -1.65 -26.70
N THR A 172 -15.62 -1.47 -26.21
CA THR A 172 -15.25 -1.63 -24.82
C THR A 172 -14.33 -0.50 -24.40
N VAL A 173 -14.58 0.04 -23.21
CA VAL A 173 -13.71 0.99 -22.52
C VAL A 173 -13.33 0.42 -21.18
N ALA A 174 -12.02 0.33 -20.92
CA ALA A 174 -11.47 0.02 -19.61
C ALA A 174 -10.90 1.31 -19.00
N LEU A 175 -11.40 1.69 -17.82
CA LEU A 175 -10.81 2.79 -17.05
C LEU A 175 -9.91 2.22 -15.95
N VAL A 176 -8.68 2.69 -15.88
CA VAL A 176 -7.68 2.18 -14.94
C VAL A 176 -7.21 3.28 -14.01
N GLY A 177 -7.13 2.98 -12.72
CA GLY A 177 -6.65 3.94 -11.72
C GLY A 177 -6.40 3.30 -10.36
N LEU A 178 -6.19 4.13 -9.34
CA LEU A 178 -5.97 3.65 -7.96
C LEU A 178 -7.23 3.22 -7.24
N ARG A 179 -8.40 3.68 -7.68
CA ARG A 179 -9.68 3.48 -6.98
C ARG A 179 -10.79 3.17 -7.96
N ASP A 180 -11.84 2.54 -7.46
CA ASP A 180 -13.07 2.36 -8.20
C ASP A 180 -13.70 3.72 -8.56
N VAL A 181 -14.15 3.87 -9.81
CA VAL A 181 -14.83 5.07 -10.31
C VAL A 181 -16.11 5.44 -9.52
N ARG A 182 -16.69 4.51 -8.78
CA ARG A 182 -17.83 4.72 -7.87
C ARG A 182 -17.46 5.61 -6.69
N GLU A 183 -16.20 5.58 -6.23
CA GLU A 183 -15.73 6.40 -5.10
C GLU A 183 -15.61 7.89 -5.43
N TYR A 184 -15.53 8.28 -6.71
CA TYR A 184 -15.46 9.70 -7.09
C TYR A 184 -16.73 10.48 -6.76
N LYS A 185 -17.82 9.82 -6.32
CA LYS A 185 -19.02 10.50 -5.84
C LYS A 185 -18.78 11.41 -4.63
N THR A 186 -17.85 11.05 -3.75
CA THR A 186 -17.76 11.62 -2.39
C THR A 186 -16.97 12.95 -2.33
N LYS A 187 -16.05 13.20 -3.27
CA LYS A 187 -15.27 14.46 -3.32
C LYS A 187 -15.90 15.56 -4.15
N VAL A 188 -16.71 15.19 -5.14
CA VAL A 188 -17.24 16.11 -6.17
C VAL A 188 -18.42 16.95 -5.67
N ARG A 189 -18.94 16.71 -4.46
CA ARG A 189 -20.12 17.44 -3.95
C ARG A 189 -19.90 17.95 -2.52
N PRO A 190 -19.64 19.26 -2.34
CA PRO A 190 -20.08 19.95 -1.14
C PRO A 190 -21.59 19.75 -1.01
N SER A 191 -22.05 19.58 0.21
CA SER A 191 -23.45 19.40 0.58
C SER A 191 -24.34 20.53 0.06
N GLU A 192 -24.90 20.41 -1.15
CA GLU A 192 -26.13 21.07 -1.60
C GLU A 192 -26.56 20.59 -3.00
N ALA A 193 -27.88 20.56 -3.22
CA ALA A 193 -28.61 20.18 -4.44
C ALA A 193 -28.66 18.68 -4.82
N SER A 194 -29.65 18.00 -4.22
CA SER A 194 -30.20 16.70 -4.59
C SER A 194 -31.01 16.76 -5.90
N LEU A 195 -30.35 16.73 -7.06
CA LEU A 195 -30.98 16.37 -8.34
C LEU A 195 -30.00 15.52 -9.18
N GLY A 196 -30.20 14.19 -9.14
CA GLY A 196 -29.46 13.17 -9.92
C GLY A 196 -28.43 12.38 -9.10
N SER A 197 -28.85 11.21 -8.59
CA SER A 197 -28.16 10.33 -7.63
C SER A 197 -27.24 9.25 -8.24
N GLY A 198 -27.03 9.24 -9.56
CA GLY A 198 -26.23 8.21 -10.26
C GLY A 198 -24.74 8.55 -10.39
N SER A 199 -23.85 7.55 -10.35
CA SER A 199 -22.46 7.72 -10.83
C SER A 199 -22.50 8.17 -12.30
N PRO A 200 -21.68 9.14 -12.74
CA PRO A 200 -21.61 9.51 -14.14
C PRO A 200 -21.20 8.33 -15.04
N PHE A 201 -20.60 7.26 -14.46
CA PHE A 201 -20.19 6.04 -15.15
C PHE A 201 -20.99 4.80 -14.70
N ASN A 202 -22.32 4.92 -14.56
CA ASN A 202 -23.21 3.78 -14.23
C ASN A 202 -23.44 2.80 -15.41
N ILE A 203 -22.55 2.80 -16.39
CA ILE A 203 -22.59 1.94 -17.60
C ILE A 203 -21.54 0.84 -17.56
N LYS A 204 -20.79 0.73 -16.44
CA LYS A 204 -19.81 -0.32 -16.24
C LYS A 204 -20.46 -1.61 -15.73
N ALA A 205 -19.98 -2.74 -16.23
CA ALA A 205 -20.39 -4.07 -15.79
C ALA A 205 -19.67 -4.49 -14.50
N GLU A 206 -18.35 -4.28 -14.44
CA GLU A 206 -17.53 -4.86 -13.38
C GLU A 206 -16.36 -3.96 -12.96
N SER A 207 -15.91 -4.17 -11.72
CA SER A 207 -14.70 -3.58 -11.14
C SER A 207 -13.71 -4.67 -10.79
N ILE A 208 -12.60 -4.73 -11.53
CA ILE A 208 -11.56 -5.74 -11.36
C ILE A 208 -10.48 -5.16 -10.44
N LEU A 209 -10.16 -5.87 -9.36
CA LEU A 209 -9.05 -5.56 -8.47
C LEU A 209 -7.81 -6.38 -8.89
N LEU A 210 -6.69 -5.71 -9.23
CA LEU A 210 -5.42 -6.43 -9.38
C LEU A 210 -4.79 -6.61 -8.01
N GLY A 211 -4.80 -7.85 -7.54
CA GLY A 211 -4.32 -8.24 -6.22
C GLY A 211 -2.81 -8.52 -6.15
N THR A 212 -2.43 -9.05 -5.00
CA THR A 212 -1.08 -9.53 -4.71
C THR A 212 -0.80 -10.89 -5.38
N TRP A 213 0.48 -11.23 -5.50
CA TRP A 213 0.91 -12.51 -6.06
C TRP A 213 0.91 -13.62 -5.03
N THR A 214 0.49 -14.82 -5.44
CA THR A 214 0.58 -16.00 -4.58
C THR A 214 2.01 -16.52 -4.48
N LYS A 215 2.26 -17.44 -3.54
CA LYS A 215 3.58 -18.09 -3.42
C LYS A 215 3.96 -18.87 -4.68
N GLU A 216 2.99 -19.48 -5.33
CA GLU A 216 3.16 -20.24 -6.57
C GLU A 216 3.58 -19.30 -7.70
N GLU A 217 2.95 -18.12 -7.79
CA GLU A 217 3.28 -17.10 -8.77
C GLU A 217 4.68 -16.50 -8.55
N ILE A 218 5.06 -16.23 -7.31
CA ILE A 218 6.45 -15.81 -6.97
C ILE A 218 7.45 -16.92 -7.33
N THR A 219 7.10 -18.18 -7.08
CA THR A 219 7.92 -19.33 -7.45
C THR A 219 8.11 -19.40 -8.96
N GLU A 220 7.04 -19.19 -9.74
CA GLU A 220 7.09 -19.12 -11.20
C GLU A 220 8.05 -18.01 -11.65
N LEU A 221 7.89 -16.79 -11.11
CA LEU A 221 8.77 -15.65 -11.42
C LEU A 221 10.25 -15.99 -11.17
N TYR A 222 10.59 -16.50 -9.98
CA TYR A 222 11.98 -16.80 -9.62
C TYR A 222 12.54 -18.03 -10.34
N SER A 223 11.67 -18.93 -10.81
CA SER A 223 12.09 -20.03 -11.67
C SER A 223 12.65 -19.54 -13.00
N GLN A 224 12.19 -18.38 -13.51
CA GLN A 224 12.72 -17.79 -14.74
C GLN A 224 14.18 -17.34 -14.55
N HIS A 225 14.47 -16.68 -13.43
CA HIS A 225 15.84 -16.34 -13.05
C HIS A 225 16.70 -17.59 -12.91
N THR A 226 16.20 -18.59 -12.18
CA THR A 226 16.92 -19.86 -11.99
C THR A 226 17.26 -20.54 -13.33
N LYS A 227 16.33 -20.52 -14.30
CA LYS A 227 16.56 -21.08 -15.65
C LYS A 227 17.63 -20.31 -16.42
N ASP A 228 17.70 -18.99 -16.26
CA ASP A 228 18.63 -18.14 -17.00
C ASP A 228 20.05 -18.13 -16.39
N THR A 229 20.16 -18.26 -15.07
CA THR A 229 21.43 -18.05 -14.33
C THR A 229 21.95 -19.28 -13.61
N GLY A 230 21.10 -20.28 -13.35
CA GLY A 230 21.40 -21.41 -12.45
C GLY A 230 21.36 -21.05 -10.96
N GLN A 231 21.17 -19.77 -10.60
CA GLN A 231 21.09 -19.31 -9.21
C GLN A 231 19.67 -19.54 -8.66
N VAL A 232 19.56 -20.41 -7.66
CA VAL A 232 18.27 -20.89 -7.15
C VAL A 232 17.76 -20.02 -5.99
N PHE A 233 16.49 -19.63 -6.06
CA PHE A 233 15.71 -19.22 -4.90
C PHE A 233 15.07 -20.46 -4.26
N THR A 234 15.51 -20.82 -3.05
CA THR A 234 14.98 -21.98 -2.31
C THR A 234 13.55 -21.74 -1.83
N LYS A 235 12.82 -22.81 -1.51
CA LYS A 235 11.43 -22.71 -1.01
C LYS A 235 11.37 -21.90 0.29
N GLU A 236 12.36 -22.05 1.15
CA GLU A 236 12.50 -21.31 2.41
C GLU A 236 12.66 -19.80 2.14
N VAL A 237 13.52 -19.43 1.18
CA VAL A 237 13.71 -18.03 0.78
C VAL A 237 12.44 -17.46 0.16
N ILE A 238 11.75 -18.19 -0.72
CA ILE A 238 10.49 -17.75 -1.31
C ILE A 238 9.42 -17.51 -0.24
N ASN A 239 9.28 -18.44 0.71
CA ASN A 239 8.36 -18.29 1.84
C ASN A 239 8.66 -17.02 2.63
N ARG A 240 9.94 -16.76 2.92
CA ARG A 240 10.33 -15.57 3.67
C ARG A 240 10.06 -14.29 2.89
N ILE A 241 10.37 -14.26 1.59
CA ILE A 241 10.06 -13.10 0.74
C ILE A 241 8.55 -12.87 0.67
N TYR A 242 7.73 -13.92 0.58
CA TYR A 242 6.27 -13.76 0.64
C TYR A 242 5.80 -13.15 1.97
N GLU A 243 6.35 -13.57 3.11
CA GLU A 243 6.04 -12.97 4.42
C GLU A 243 6.43 -11.49 4.50
N LEU A 244 7.61 -11.16 3.97
CA LEU A 244 8.13 -9.78 3.91
C LEU A 244 7.24 -8.87 3.08
N THR A 245 6.79 -9.36 1.94
CA THR A 245 6.18 -8.54 0.88
C THR A 245 4.66 -8.67 0.79
N GLY A 246 4.08 -9.72 1.38
CA GLY A 246 2.68 -10.10 1.21
C GLY A 246 2.32 -10.39 -0.25
N GLY A 247 3.30 -10.70 -1.10
CA GLY A 247 3.09 -10.88 -2.54
C GLY A 247 2.92 -9.58 -3.32
N GLN A 248 3.15 -8.41 -2.73
CA GLN A 248 3.04 -7.15 -3.47
C GLN A 248 4.06 -7.11 -4.63
N PRO A 249 3.63 -6.94 -5.90
CA PRO A 249 4.47 -7.18 -7.08
C PRO A 249 5.78 -6.39 -7.12
N TRP A 250 5.75 -5.12 -6.72
CA TRP A 250 6.94 -4.28 -6.69
C TRP A 250 7.92 -4.69 -5.59
N LEU A 251 7.44 -4.96 -4.37
CA LEU A 251 8.25 -5.41 -3.25
C LEU A 251 8.90 -6.75 -3.55
N VAL A 252 8.17 -7.68 -4.19
CA VAL A 252 8.73 -8.97 -4.64
C VAL A 252 9.91 -8.73 -5.59
N ASN A 253 9.73 -7.89 -6.62
CA ASN A 253 10.80 -7.55 -7.55
C ASN A 253 11.95 -6.78 -6.89
N ALA A 254 11.64 -5.83 -6.01
CA ALA A 254 12.62 -5.02 -5.31
C ALA A 254 13.50 -5.88 -4.41
N VAL A 255 12.90 -6.83 -3.70
CA VAL A 255 13.65 -7.77 -2.86
C VAL A 255 14.55 -8.65 -3.70
N ALA A 256 14.02 -9.26 -4.77
CA ALA A 256 14.82 -10.10 -5.66
C ALA A 256 15.96 -9.32 -6.33
N ASN A 257 15.69 -8.10 -6.80
CA ASN A 257 16.67 -7.21 -7.42
C ASN A 257 17.78 -6.81 -6.43
N GLU A 258 17.43 -6.41 -5.19
CA GLU A 258 18.43 -6.03 -4.20
C GLU A 258 19.32 -7.23 -3.82
N ILE A 259 18.75 -8.43 -3.66
CA ILE A 259 19.53 -9.66 -3.41
C ILE A 259 20.50 -9.91 -4.56
N VAL A 260 20.00 -10.00 -5.80
CA VAL A 260 20.79 -10.46 -6.94
C VAL A 260 21.77 -9.39 -7.42
N GLU A 261 21.31 -8.16 -7.63
CA GLU A 261 22.11 -7.10 -8.26
C GLU A 261 22.94 -6.30 -7.25
N LYS A 262 22.46 -6.10 -6.02
CA LYS A 262 23.13 -5.22 -5.05
C LYS A 262 23.99 -6.00 -4.05
N ILE A 263 23.38 -6.94 -3.32
CA ILE A 263 24.06 -7.73 -2.30
C ILE A 263 25.04 -8.72 -2.96
N LEU A 264 24.54 -9.50 -3.93
CA LEU A 264 25.34 -10.50 -4.63
C LEU A 264 26.10 -9.95 -5.84
N LYS A 265 25.88 -8.69 -6.22
CA LYS A 265 26.60 -8.00 -7.31
C LYS A 265 26.57 -8.77 -8.64
N SER A 266 25.44 -9.40 -8.95
CA SER A 266 25.27 -10.23 -10.15
C SER A 266 26.22 -11.44 -10.22
N ASP A 267 26.79 -11.87 -9.08
CA ASP A 267 27.57 -13.10 -8.96
C ASP A 267 26.64 -14.30 -8.71
N TYR A 268 26.28 -14.98 -9.80
CA TYR A 268 25.35 -16.11 -9.77
C TYR A 268 25.94 -17.39 -9.17
N THR A 269 27.24 -17.42 -8.85
CA THR A 269 27.87 -18.57 -8.17
C THR A 269 27.55 -18.59 -6.67
N LYS A 270 27.18 -17.44 -6.10
CA LYS A 270 26.80 -17.32 -4.69
C LYS A 270 25.38 -17.80 -4.46
N LYS A 271 25.17 -18.49 -3.34
CA LYS A 271 23.84 -18.98 -2.95
C LYS A 271 23.00 -17.83 -2.38
N ILE A 272 21.72 -17.82 -2.73
CA ILE A 272 20.74 -16.96 -2.08
C ILE A 272 20.34 -17.60 -0.74
N THR A 273 20.35 -16.81 0.33
CA THR A 273 20.10 -17.28 1.70
C THR A 273 19.02 -16.44 2.39
N LEU A 274 18.48 -16.94 3.50
CA LEU A 274 17.53 -16.19 4.34
C LEU A 274 18.16 -14.90 4.90
N ALA A 275 19.47 -14.90 5.16
CA ALA A 275 20.18 -13.72 5.65
C ALA A 275 20.12 -12.57 4.64
N HIS A 276 20.18 -12.85 3.33
CA HIS A 276 20.02 -11.81 2.31
C HIS A 276 18.61 -11.21 2.33
N ALA A 277 17.57 -12.02 2.55
CA ALA A 277 16.20 -11.49 2.66
C ALA A 277 16.02 -10.56 3.88
N GLU A 278 16.62 -10.90 5.02
CA GLU A 278 16.64 -10.01 6.20
C GLU A 278 17.45 -8.74 5.96
N GLU A 279 18.62 -8.83 5.32
CA GLU A 279 19.44 -7.67 4.98
C GLU A 279 18.69 -6.71 4.05
N VAL A 280 17.99 -7.24 3.05
CA VAL A 280 17.15 -6.42 2.15
C VAL A 280 16.04 -5.71 2.91
N LYS A 281 15.36 -6.39 3.85
CA LYS A 281 14.33 -5.74 4.68
C LYS A 281 14.90 -4.49 5.34
N GLU A 282 16.06 -4.60 6.00
CA GLU A 282 16.70 -3.46 6.66
C GLU A 282 17.13 -2.38 5.65
N ASN A 283 17.69 -2.77 4.50
CA ASN A 283 18.11 -1.84 3.45
C ASN A 283 16.94 -1.05 2.86
N LEU A 284 15.81 -1.70 2.54
CA LEU A 284 14.61 -1.05 2.01
C LEU A 284 14.03 -0.06 3.02
N ILE A 285 14.02 -0.43 4.30
CA ILE A 285 13.55 0.47 5.37
C ILE A 285 14.49 1.69 5.52
N ALA A 286 15.81 1.51 5.36
CA ALA A 286 16.78 2.59 5.45
C ALA A 286 16.77 3.52 4.23
N ARG A 287 16.63 2.97 3.01
CA ARG A 287 16.81 3.72 1.74
C ARG A 287 15.66 4.69 1.43
N ARG A 288 14.51 4.58 2.11
CA ARG A 288 13.34 5.46 1.91
C ARG A 288 12.95 5.57 0.42
N ASP A 289 12.71 4.43 -0.22
CA ASP A 289 12.35 4.40 -1.64
C ASP A 289 11.10 5.24 -1.94
N THR A 290 11.08 5.94 -3.07
CA THR A 290 10.02 6.87 -3.50
C THR A 290 8.62 6.24 -3.58
N HIS A 291 8.52 4.93 -3.77
CA HIS A 291 7.24 4.22 -3.66
C HIS A 291 6.63 4.35 -2.26
N LEU A 292 7.45 4.31 -1.22
CA LEU A 292 7.02 4.47 0.16
C LEU A 292 6.48 5.88 0.39
N ASP A 293 7.08 6.92 -0.20
CA ASP A 293 6.58 8.30 -0.09
C ASP A 293 5.14 8.46 -0.57
N SER A 294 4.74 7.71 -1.60
CA SER A 294 3.35 7.70 -2.04
C SER A 294 2.41 7.07 -1.02
N LEU A 295 2.86 6.08 -0.25
CA LEU A 295 2.11 5.49 0.85
C LEU A 295 1.95 6.52 1.97
N ILE A 296 3.02 7.28 2.27
CA ILE A 296 3.03 8.34 3.30
C ILE A 296 1.94 9.36 3.04
N ASP A 297 1.75 9.80 1.80
CA ASP A 297 0.71 10.77 1.46
C ASP A 297 -0.69 10.24 1.78
N LYS A 298 -0.95 8.94 1.55
CA LYS A 298 -2.24 8.31 1.84
C LYS A 298 -2.50 8.13 3.33
N LEU A 299 -1.46 7.97 4.14
CA LEU A 299 -1.59 7.93 5.60
C LEU A 299 -2.09 9.25 6.20
N LYS A 300 -2.13 10.35 5.44
CA LYS A 300 -2.68 11.63 5.90
C LYS A 300 -4.20 11.75 5.70
N GLU A 301 -4.83 10.87 4.91
CA GLU A 301 -6.28 10.89 4.70
C GLU A 301 -7.01 10.41 5.96
N GLU A 302 -7.97 11.17 6.50
CA GLU A 302 -8.69 10.83 7.75
C GLU A 302 -9.29 9.42 7.77
N ARG A 303 -9.88 8.98 6.65
CA ARG A 303 -10.39 7.61 6.49
C ARG A 303 -9.33 6.51 6.64
N VAL A 304 -8.10 6.78 6.21
CA VAL A 304 -6.96 5.86 6.37
C VAL A 304 -6.44 5.93 7.80
N LYS A 305 -6.32 7.15 8.35
CA LYS A 305 -5.87 7.37 9.73
C LYS A 305 -6.69 6.58 10.73
N ASN A 306 -8.01 6.57 10.61
CA ASN A 306 -8.89 5.85 11.52
C ASN A 306 -8.62 4.33 11.52
N ILE A 307 -8.48 3.73 10.34
CA ILE A 307 -8.22 2.30 10.18
C ILE A 307 -6.82 1.93 10.68
N VAL A 308 -5.80 2.71 10.29
CA VAL A 308 -4.42 2.47 10.70
C VAL A 308 -4.24 2.69 12.21
N SER A 309 -4.90 3.70 12.79
CA SER A 309 -4.93 3.91 14.25
C SER A 309 -5.55 2.72 14.98
N ALA A 310 -6.68 2.22 14.50
CA ALA A 310 -7.33 1.04 15.09
C ALA A 310 -6.41 -0.19 15.05
N ILE A 311 -5.67 -0.40 13.95
CA ILE A 311 -4.67 -1.48 13.85
C ILE A 311 -3.54 -1.30 14.87
N ILE A 312 -2.97 -0.09 14.97
CA ILE A 312 -1.86 0.21 15.90
C ILE A 312 -2.29 0.09 17.36
N ASN A 313 -3.56 0.35 17.66
CA ASN A 313 -4.12 0.22 19.01
C ASN A 313 -4.62 -1.19 19.33
N GLY A 314 -4.72 -2.07 18.33
CA GLY A 314 -5.36 -3.37 18.46
C GLY A 314 -6.89 -3.29 18.64
N ASP A 315 -7.48 -2.13 18.37
CA ASP A 315 -8.90 -1.87 18.55
C ASP A 315 -9.74 -2.64 17.53
N GLY A 316 -11.03 -2.82 17.85
CA GLY A 316 -12.01 -3.24 16.85
C GLY A 316 -12.37 -2.06 15.94
N VAL A 317 -12.51 -2.31 14.64
CA VAL A 317 -13.13 -1.34 13.73
C VAL A 317 -14.64 -1.55 13.83
N LEU A 318 -15.39 -0.52 14.25
CA LEU A 318 -16.84 -0.52 14.11
C LEU A 318 -17.15 -0.48 12.60
N PHE A 319 -17.72 -1.56 12.08
CA PHE A 319 -18.18 -1.60 10.70
C PHE A 319 -19.43 -0.72 10.60
N ASP A 320 -19.26 0.53 10.17
CA ASP A 320 -20.39 1.18 9.54
C ASP A 320 -20.53 0.55 8.15
N ASN A 321 -21.67 -0.08 7.88
CA ASN A 321 -21.93 -0.75 6.60
C ASN A 321 -21.95 0.23 5.41
N TYR A 322 -21.90 1.55 5.68
CA TYR A 322 -21.79 2.62 4.70
C TYR A 322 -20.38 3.21 4.57
N ASP A 323 -19.42 2.79 5.40
CA ASP A 323 -18.05 3.33 5.37
C ASP A 323 -17.11 2.47 4.50
N ASP A 324 -16.89 2.94 3.27
CA ASP A 324 -15.96 2.35 2.30
C ASP A 324 -14.48 2.49 2.72
N SER A 325 -14.15 3.10 3.87
CA SER A 325 -12.77 3.30 4.35
C SER A 325 -11.95 2.01 4.42
N LEU A 326 -12.57 0.89 4.82
CA LEU A 326 -11.88 -0.39 4.91
C LEU A 326 -11.55 -0.95 3.52
N LEU A 327 -12.52 -0.92 2.60
CA LEU A 327 -12.31 -1.32 1.21
C LEU A 327 -11.24 -0.44 0.57
N TYR A 328 -11.32 0.86 0.80
CA TYR A 328 -10.31 1.79 0.33
C TYR A 328 -8.89 1.47 0.83
N CYS A 329 -8.73 1.12 2.12
CA CYS A 329 -7.42 0.72 2.65
C CYS A 329 -6.91 -0.61 2.05
N ARG A 330 -7.81 -1.54 1.68
CA ARG A 330 -7.46 -2.78 0.97
C ARG A 330 -7.03 -2.49 -0.47
N ASP A 331 -7.78 -1.64 -1.17
CA ASP A 331 -7.48 -1.22 -2.54
C ASP A 331 -6.17 -0.43 -2.64
N LEU A 332 -5.76 0.24 -1.55
CA LEU A 332 -4.42 0.83 -1.43
C LEU A 332 -3.32 -0.19 -1.11
N GLY A 333 -3.67 -1.42 -0.73
CA GLY A 333 -2.72 -2.44 -0.29
C GLY A 333 -2.07 -2.13 1.06
N ILE A 334 -2.64 -1.23 1.86
CA ILE A 334 -2.13 -0.89 3.21
C ILE A 334 -2.45 -2.02 4.19
N ILE A 335 -3.64 -2.61 4.06
CA ILE A 335 -4.14 -3.66 4.95
C ILE A 335 -4.38 -4.96 4.20
N SER A 336 -4.50 -6.06 4.95
CA SER A 336 -4.79 -7.38 4.41
C SER A 336 -6.14 -7.43 3.68
N GLU A 337 -6.15 -8.13 2.55
CA GLU A 337 -7.36 -8.38 1.75
C GLU A 337 -8.43 -9.14 2.56
N THR A 338 -7.98 -10.09 3.39
CA THR A 338 -8.86 -10.93 4.23
C THR A 338 -8.71 -10.63 5.71
N LYS A 339 -9.61 -11.20 6.52
CA LYS A 339 -9.48 -11.24 7.97
C LYS A 339 -8.29 -12.14 8.39
N PRO A 340 -7.67 -11.89 9.56
CA PRO A 340 -7.85 -10.70 10.41
C PRO A 340 -7.31 -9.44 9.74
N ILE A 341 -7.92 -8.28 10.00
CA ILE A 341 -7.47 -7.01 9.42
C ILE A 341 -6.15 -6.63 10.09
N ARG A 342 -5.08 -6.52 9.29
CA ARG A 342 -3.73 -6.16 9.73
C ARG A 342 -3.03 -5.38 8.64
N ILE A 343 -1.88 -4.77 8.95
CA ILE A 343 -1.01 -4.21 7.91
C ILE A 343 -0.62 -5.31 6.92
N ALA A 344 -0.67 -5.02 5.62
CA ALA A 344 -0.68 -6.02 4.55
C ALA A 344 0.55 -6.94 4.53
N ASN A 345 1.72 -6.43 4.92
CA ASN A 345 2.97 -7.18 4.94
C ASN A 345 3.93 -6.67 6.01
N GLU A 346 5.01 -7.43 6.28
CA GLU A 346 5.99 -7.09 7.32
C GLU A 346 6.78 -5.82 7.00
N ILE A 347 7.12 -5.57 5.74
CA ILE A 347 7.82 -4.34 5.33
C ILE A 347 6.97 -3.10 5.66
N TYR A 348 5.68 -3.10 5.33
CA TYR A 348 4.77 -2.00 5.67
C TYR A 348 4.54 -1.89 7.18
N ARG A 349 4.49 -3.02 7.90
CA ARG A 349 4.35 -3.04 9.36
C ARG A 349 5.53 -2.36 10.07
N GLU A 350 6.72 -2.39 9.46
CA GLU A 350 7.90 -1.68 9.93
C GLU A 350 7.94 -0.22 9.51
N ILE A 351 7.56 0.08 8.27
CA ILE A 351 7.72 1.42 7.68
C ILE A 351 6.64 2.38 8.18
N ILE A 352 5.38 1.94 8.28
CA ILE A 352 4.26 2.84 8.63
C ILE A 352 4.51 3.54 9.98
N PRO A 353 4.80 2.83 11.10
CA PRO A 353 5.08 3.52 12.36
C PRO A 353 6.28 4.47 12.29
N ARG A 354 7.34 4.10 11.55
CA ARG A 354 8.55 4.95 11.39
C ARG A 354 8.22 6.24 10.67
N VAL A 355 7.41 6.16 9.61
CA VAL A 355 6.93 7.32 8.86
C VAL A 355 6.10 8.22 9.76
N LEU A 356 5.14 7.65 10.51
CA LEU A 356 4.27 8.42 11.40
C LEU A 356 5.05 9.08 12.55
N ASN A 357 6.16 8.48 12.97
CA ASN A 357 7.03 8.97 14.02
C ASN A 357 8.16 9.90 13.56
N ARG A 358 8.27 10.20 12.27
CA ARG A 358 9.46 10.90 11.72
C ARG A 358 9.70 12.26 12.39
N ASN A 359 8.68 13.11 12.41
CA ASN A 359 8.77 14.45 13.01
C ASN A 359 9.14 14.40 14.50
N LEU A 360 8.80 13.28 15.15
CA LEU A 360 9.06 13.04 16.56
C LEU A 360 10.51 12.61 16.80
N GLN A 361 11.05 11.72 15.97
CA GLN A 361 12.45 11.30 16.07
C GLN A 361 13.40 12.49 15.93
N ASP A 362 13.20 13.32 14.91
CA ASP A 362 14.04 14.50 14.63
C ASP A 362 14.02 15.52 15.79
N SER A 363 12.98 15.49 16.62
CA SER A 363 12.81 16.44 17.73
C SER A 363 13.14 15.86 19.11
N ILE A 364 13.17 14.54 19.27
CA ILE A 364 13.60 13.84 20.50
C ILE A 364 15.14 13.72 20.57
N GLU A 365 15.86 14.08 19.51
CA GLU A 365 17.33 13.97 19.41
C GLU A 365 18.10 14.61 20.57
N GLU A 366 17.50 15.53 21.33
CA GLU A 366 18.15 16.17 22.49
C GLU A 366 18.11 15.32 23.79
N GLU A 367 17.30 14.26 23.88
CA GLU A 367 17.07 13.51 25.13
C GLU A 367 17.54 12.04 25.07
N GLY A 368 18.85 11.85 25.13
CA GLY A 368 19.50 10.69 25.75
C GLY A 368 20.36 9.82 24.83
N GLU A 369 21.54 9.38 25.28
CA GLU A 369 22.39 8.49 24.49
C GLU A 369 22.03 7.01 24.71
N THR A 370 22.04 6.19 23.66
CA THR A 370 21.84 4.72 23.75
C THR A 370 22.67 4.08 24.86
N LYS A 371 23.91 4.55 25.04
CA LYS A 371 24.86 4.07 26.06
C LYS A 371 24.31 4.11 27.49
N TRP A 372 23.40 5.03 27.80
CA TRP A 372 22.86 5.19 29.15
C TRP A 372 22.00 4.01 29.60
N TYR A 373 21.45 3.24 28.65
CA TYR A 373 20.57 2.11 28.89
C TYR A 373 21.27 0.76 28.70
N ILE A 374 22.58 0.76 28.42
CA ILE A 374 23.36 -0.46 28.27
C ILE A 374 24.11 -0.73 29.58
N LYS A 375 23.92 -1.93 30.12
CA LYS A 375 24.64 -2.43 31.31
C LYS A 375 26.12 -2.67 30.96
N PRO A 376 27.04 -2.71 31.95
CA PRO A 376 28.46 -2.99 31.71
C PRO A 376 28.75 -4.28 30.94
N ASN A 377 27.85 -5.27 31.01
CA ASN A 377 27.93 -6.53 30.27
C ASN A 377 27.40 -6.45 28.81
N GLY A 378 27.08 -5.25 28.32
CA GLY A 378 26.57 -5.02 26.97
C GLY A 378 25.09 -5.39 26.77
N LYS A 379 24.35 -5.73 27.83
CA LYS A 379 22.92 -6.05 27.76
C LYS A 379 22.06 -4.81 27.99
N LEU A 380 20.84 -4.82 27.46
CA LEU A 380 19.89 -3.73 27.63
C LEU A 380 19.29 -3.71 29.03
N ASP A 381 19.21 -2.54 29.64
CA ASP A 381 18.45 -2.29 30.87
C ASP A 381 17.04 -1.80 30.52
N MET A 382 16.12 -2.73 30.30
CA MET A 382 14.74 -2.42 29.92
C MET A 382 13.99 -1.63 30.99
N ASP A 383 14.20 -1.95 32.27
CA ASP A 383 13.58 -1.23 33.38
C ASP A 383 14.04 0.23 33.40
N LYS A 384 15.34 0.47 33.28
CA LYS A 384 15.90 1.82 33.21
C LYS A 384 15.39 2.59 31.99
N LEU A 385 15.30 1.91 30.84
CA LEU A 385 14.78 2.49 29.59
C LEU A 385 13.32 2.91 29.72
N LEU A 386 12.46 2.02 30.22
CA LEU A 386 11.03 2.30 30.39
C LEU A 386 10.76 3.32 31.49
N LYS A 387 11.58 3.38 32.56
CA LYS A 387 11.51 4.48 33.55
C LYS A 387 11.86 5.83 32.94
N ALA A 388 12.89 5.88 32.10
CA ALA A 388 13.22 7.10 31.37
C ALA A 388 12.10 7.50 30.41
N PHE A 389 11.49 6.52 29.72
CA PHE A 389 10.32 6.79 28.89
C PHE A 389 9.13 7.30 29.71
N GLN A 390 8.84 6.72 30.89
CA GLN A 390 7.76 7.17 31.77
C GLN A 390 7.96 8.62 32.24
N ALA A 391 9.20 9.00 32.57
CA ALA A 391 9.54 10.39 32.90
C ALA A 391 9.39 11.32 31.69
N PHE A 392 9.94 10.94 30.54
CA PHE A 392 9.79 11.66 29.27
C PHE A 392 8.31 11.87 28.93
N TYR A 393 7.51 10.80 29.00
CA TYR A 393 6.08 10.81 28.70
C TYR A 393 5.34 11.78 29.63
N ARG A 394 5.66 11.79 30.93
CA ARG A 394 5.08 12.74 31.90
C ARG A 394 5.36 14.20 31.54
N GLU A 395 6.58 14.52 31.16
CA GLU A 395 7.00 15.90 30.92
C GLU A 395 6.51 16.44 29.57
N ASN A 396 6.37 15.55 28.59
CA ASN A 396 6.27 15.96 27.20
C ASN A 396 4.94 15.53 26.53
N SER A 397 4.30 14.44 26.97
CA SER A 397 3.23 13.78 26.18
C SER A 397 2.08 14.70 25.77
N GLU A 398 1.61 15.62 26.62
CA GLU A 398 0.48 16.50 26.27
C GLU A 398 0.79 17.37 25.04
N MET A 399 1.96 18.01 25.01
CA MET A 399 2.40 18.83 23.86
C MET A 399 2.60 17.98 22.61
N TRP A 400 3.14 16.76 22.77
CA TRP A 400 3.41 15.86 21.67
C TRP A 400 2.13 15.29 21.07
N LEU A 401 1.22 14.78 21.90
CA LEU A 401 -0.06 14.19 21.51
C LEU A 401 -0.98 15.19 20.80
N GLU A 402 -0.94 16.48 21.15
CA GLU A 402 -1.67 17.51 20.42
C GLU A 402 -1.18 17.70 18.98
N LYS A 403 0.13 17.54 18.75
CA LYS A 403 0.77 17.68 17.43
C LYS A 403 0.65 16.41 16.55
N PHE A 404 0.19 15.29 17.11
CA PHE A 404 0.04 14.05 16.36
C PHE A 404 -1.17 14.10 15.42
N ASP A 405 -0.93 13.80 14.15
CA ASP A 405 -1.98 13.48 13.19
C ASP A 405 -2.79 12.24 13.61
N TYR A 406 -2.13 11.30 14.29
CA TYR A 406 -2.67 10.04 14.78
C TYR A 406 -2.91 10.10 16.29
N LYS A 407 -3.81 10.99 16.73
CA LYS A 407 -4.02 11.30 18.16
C LYS A 407 -4.25 10.06 19.02
N GLU A 408 -5.12 9.14 18.58
CA GLU A 408 -5.44 7.94 19.35
C GLU A 408 -4.29 6.95 19.44
N ALA A 409 -3.51 6.78 18.36
CA ALA A 409 -2.35 5.89 18.34
C ALA A 409 -1.07 6.56 18.88
N GLY A 410 -1.14 7.86 19.18
CA GLY A 410 -0.04 8.69 19.64
C GLY A 410 0.77 8.09 20.79
N PRO A 411 0.16 7.57 21.88
CA PRO A 411 0.92 6.99 22.99
C PRO A 411 1.77 5.78 22.58
N HIS A 412 1.20 4.87 21.79
CA HIS A 412 1.91 3.70 21.26
C HIS A 412 3.03 4.12 20.30
N LEU A 413 2.72 5.05 19.40
CA LEU A 413 3.67 5.62 18.44
C LEU A 413 4.85 6.30 19.15
N LEU A 414 4.60 7.06 20.22
CA LEU A 414 5.62 7.74 21.02
C LEU A 414 6.59 6.74 21.67
N LEU A 415 6.06 5.69 22.31
CA LEU A 415 6.89 4.62 22.88
C LEU A 415 7.72 3.93 21.80
N MET A 416 7.12 3.57 20.66
CA MET A 416 7.84 2.93 19.56
C MET A 416 8.99 3.81 19.04
N ALA A 417 8.78 5.13 18.92
CA ALA A 417 9.82 6.05 18.50
C ALA A 417 10.97 6.14 19.52
N PHE A 418 10.64 6.25 20.80
CA PHE A 418 11.61 6.33 21.89
C PHE A 418 12.47 5.06 21.98
N LEU A 419 11.81 3.89 21.93
CA LEU A 419 12.47 2.59 21.90
C LEU A 419 13.39 2.45 20.68
N GLN A 420 12.92 2.88 19.51
CA GLN A 420 13.67 2.75 18.27
C GLN A 420 14.99 3.53 18.29
N ARG A 421 15.01 4.73 18.87
CA ARG A 421 16.22 5.54 19.02
C ARG A 421 17.32 4.79 19.78
N VAL A 422 16.96 4.10 20.85
CA VAL A 422 17.91 3.36 21.70
C VAL A 422 18.28 2.02 21.07
N ILE A 423 17.30 1.27 20.57
CA ILE A 423 17.48 -0.11 20.11
C ILE A 423 18.20 -0.18 18.75
N ASN A 424 18.03 0.82 17.87
CA ASN A 424 18.72 0.84 16.56
C ASN A 424 20.26 0.85 16.68
N GLY A 425 20.83 1.12 17.86
CA GLY A 425 22.27 1.02 18.13
C GLY A 425 22.83 -0.40 18.32
N GLY A 426 22.01 -1.46 18.16
CA GLY A 426 22.49 -2.85 18.31
C GLY A 426 21.42 -3.93 18.48
N GLY A 427 20.13 -3.62 18.27
CA GLY A 427 19.02 -4.55 18.43
C GLY A 427 17.92 -4.35 17.38
N LYS A 428 16.83 -5.10 17.54
CA LYS A 428 15.67 -5.13 16.65
C LYS A 428 14.37 -4.98 17.45
N ILE A 429 13.39 -4.33 16.84
CA ILE A 429 12.02 -4.27 17.37
C ILE A 429 11.13 -4.98 16.35
N ASN A 430 10.54 -6.10 16.75
CA ASN A 430 9.50 -6.78 15.98
C ASN A 430 8.14 -6.33 16.51
N ARG A 431 7.21 -6.05 15.59
CA ARG A 431 5.87 -5.54 15.91
C ARG A 431 4.83 -6.54 15.45
N GLU A 432 3.84 -6.82 16.27
CA GLU A 432 2.62 -7.52 15.88
C GLU A 432 1.41 -6.63 16.16
N MET A 433 0.67 -6.25 15.09
CA MET A 433 -0.46 -5.33 15.14
C MET A 433 -1.60 -5.86 14.27
N ALA A 434 -2.80 -6.00 14.83
CA ALA A 434 -3.98 -6.45 14.11
C ALA A 434 -5.27 -5.94 14.79
N VAL A 435 -6.28 -5.59 13.99
CA VAL A 435 -7.60 -5.17 14.47
C VAL A 435 -8.27 -6.30 15.25
N GLY A 436 -8.92 -5.96 16.37
CA GLY A 436 -9.80 -6.85 17.10
C GLY A 436 -9.09 -8.00 17.83
N THR A 437 -7.77 -8.08 17.75
CA THR A 437 -6.96 -8.92 18.65
C THR A 437 -6.94 -8.34 20.06
N GLY A 438 -7.18 -7.02 20.16
CA GLY A 438 -6.93 -6.25 21.36
C GLY A 438 -5.46 -6.22 21.72
N ARG A 439 -4.52 -6.48 20.80
CA ARG A 439 -3.08 -6.65 21.05
C ARG A 439 -2.23 -5.74 20.19
N THR A 440 -1.24 -5.10 20.82
CA THR A 440 -0.10 -4.50 20.15
C THR A 440 1.12 -4.99 20.88
N ASP A 441 1.72 -6.03 20.34
CA ASP A 441 2.86 -6.71 20.94
C ASP A 441 4.15 -6.20 20.31
N LEU A 442 5.10 -5.80 21.15
CA LEU A 442 6.46 -5.51 20.76
C LEU A 442 7.39 -6.60 21.31
N LEU A 443 8.16 -7.22 20.42
CA LEU A 443 9.26 -8.09 20.78
C LEU A 443 10.57 -7.38 20.47
N ILE A 444 11.29 -7.01 21.52
CA ILE A 444 12.59 -6.35 21.42
C ILE A 444 13.68 -7.40 21.55
N GLU A 445 14.58 -7.45 20.59
CA GLU A 445 15.79 -8.29 20.64
C GLU A 445 17.02 -7.40 20.72
N PHE A 446 17.84 -7.54 21.75
CA PHE A 446 19.05 -6.72 21.90
C PHE A 446 20.20 -7.57 22.44
N ASN A 447 21.28 -7.69 21.66
CA ASN A 447 22.47 -8.46 22.03
C ASN A 447 22.15 -9.87 22.61
N GLY A 448 21.18 -10.57 22.01
CA GLY A 448 20.72 -11.91 22.42
C GLY A 448 19.67 -11.96 23.54
N ASP A 449 19.33 -10.83 24.18
CA ASP A 449 18.19 -10.77 25.11
C ASP A 449 16.90 -10.47 24.36
N LYS A 450 15.78 -10.99 24.89
CA LYS A 450 14.43 -10.74 24.36
C LYS A 450 13.56 -10.10 25.43
N PHE A 451 12.79 -9.10 25.06
CA PHE A 451 11.81 -8.44 25.93
C PHE A 451 10.47 -8.36 25.21
N VAL A 452 9.40 -8.70 25.93
CA VAL A 452 8.03 -8.67 25.41
C VAL A 452 7.28 -7.54 26.10
N LEU A 453 6.76 -6.61 25.31
CA LEU A 453 5.92 -5.51 25.77
C LEU A 453 4.55 -5.64 25.12
N GLU A 454 3.50 -5.60 25.93
CA GLU A 454 2.10 -5.49 25.48
C GLU A 454 1.61 -4.07 25.77
N LEU A 455 1.04 -3.40 24.77
CA LEU A 455 0.59 -2.01 24.88
C LEU A 455 -0.94 -1.92 24.95
N LYS A 456 -1.42 -1.02 25.82
CA LYS A 456 -2.85 -0.79 26.03
C LYS A 456 -3.17 0.67 26.31
N LEU A 457 -4.24 1.16 25.68
CA LEU A 457 -4.92 2.38 26.11
C LEU A 457 -5.91 2.03 27.23
N ASN A 458 -5.81 2.69 28.38
CA ASN A 458 -6.63 2.42 29.58
C ASN A 458 -8.06 2.98 29.45
N ARG A 459 -8.86 2.37 28.56
CA ARG A 459 -10.22 2.83 28.22
C ARG A 459 -11.29 2.31 29.19
N LEU A 460 -11.10 1.09 29.70
CA LEU A 460 -12.09 0.38 30.52
C LEU A 460 -11.44 -0.20 31.79
N PRO A 461 -12.19 -0.38 32.89
CA PRO A 461 -11.68 -1.04 34.10
C PRO A 461 -11.10 -2.45 33.84
N SER A 462 -11.60 -3.15 32.81
CA SER A 462 -11.12 -4.49 32.44
C SER A 462 -9.83 -4.50 31.60
N THR A 463 -9.32 -3.34 31.17
CA THR A 463 -8.16 -3.23 30.26
C THR A 463 -6.93 -3.93 30.84
N LYS A 464 -6.64 -3.68 32.12
CA LYS A 464 -5.49 -4.25 32.82
C LYS A 464 -5.53 -5.79 32.84
N GLN A 465 -6.66 -6.37 33.23
CA GLN A 465 -6.83 -7.82 33.28
C GLN A 465 -6.70 -8.46 31.88
N LYS A 466 -7.31 -7.84 30.86
CA LYS A 466 -7.18 -8.31 29.48
C LYS A 466 -5.75 -8.25 28.98
N GLY A 467 -5.02 -7.18 29.29
CA GLY A 467 -3.60 -7.04 28.96
C GLY A 467 -2.75 -8.13 29.62
N LEU A 468 -2.97 -8.43 30.90
CA LEU A 468 -2.30 -9.52 31.62
C LEU A 468 -2.56 -10.89 30.96
N ASP A 469 -3.80 -11.19 30.60
CA ASP A 469 -4.15 -12.45 29.93
C ASP A 469 -3.60 -12.54 28.50
N GLN A 470 -3.39 -11.41 27.81
CA GLN A 470 -2.82 -11.40 26.47
C GLN A 470 -1.31 -11.57 26.48
N ILE A 471 -0.59 -10.78 27.29
CA ILE A 471 0.86 -10.90 27.37
C ILE A 471 1.28 -12.27 27.91
N SER A 472 0.54 -12.85 28.87
CA SER A 472 0.80 -14.20 29.37
C SER A 472 0.77 -15.24 28.24
N ARG A 473 -0.27 -15.20 27.39
CA ARG A 473 -0.39 -16.08 26.21
C ARG A 473 0.75 -15.86 25.21
N TYR A 474 1.17 -14.60 25.00
CA TYR A 474 2.26 -14.33 24.07
C TYR A 474 3.61 -14.84 24.62
N LEU A 475 3.86 -14.67 25.92
CA LEU A 475 5.02 -15.24 26.61
C LEU A 475 5.06 -16.77 26.48
N ASP A 476 3.92 -17.46 26.56
CA ASP A 476 3.86 -18.91 26.33
C ASP A 476 4.30 -19.30 24.92
N THR A 477 3.85 -18.58 23.89
CA THR A 477 4.26 -18.86 22.50
C THR A 477 5.76 -18.68 22.27
N LEU A 478 6.40 -17.80 23.04
CA LEU A 478 7.84 -17.52 22.96
C LEU A 478 8.67 -18.34 23.95
N GLY A 479 8.05 -19.16 24.80
CA GLY A 479 8.74 -19.90 25.87
C GLY A 479 9.36 -18.98 26.94
N MET A 480 8.83 -17.77 27.12
CA MET A 480 9.34 -16.76 28.04
C MET A 480 8.49 -16.70 29.33
N THR A 481 9.08 -16.19 30.40
CA THR A 481 8.43 -16.06 31.73
C THR A 481 8.31 -14.63 32.23
N LYS A 482 8.89 -13.65 31.50
CA LYS A 482 8.94 -12.25 31.90
C LYS A 482 8.46 -11.33 30.78
N GLY A 483 7.63 -10.35 31.11
CA GLY A 483 7.15 -9.34 30.16
C GLY A 483 6.70 -8.04 30.82
N TYR A 484 6.40 -7.05 30.00
CA TYR A 484 5.99 -5.72 30.41
C TYR A 484 4.60 -5.37 29.87
N LEU A 485 3.66 -5.04 30.75
CA LEU A 485 2.36 -4.49 30.35
C LEU A 485 2.40 -2.98 30.48
N ILE A 486 2.32 -2.26 29.37
CA ILE A 486 2.31 -0.80 29.34
C ILE A 486 0.87 -0.30 29.21
N LEU A 487 0.41 0.48 30.19
CA LEU A 487 -0.93 1.03 30.25
C LEU A 487 -0.87 2.55 30.14
N PHE A 488 -1.41 3.09 29.05
CA PHE A 488 -1.49 4.52 28.81
C PHE A 488 -2.82 5.09 29.28
N GLU A 489 -2.79 6.02 30.22
CA GLU A 489 -3.95 6.78 30.66
C GLU A 489 -4.33 7.81 29.60
N ILE A 490 -5.56 7.69 29.09
CA ILE A 490 -6.05 8.55 28.00
C ILE A 490 -6.78 9.78 28.51
N LYS A 491 -7.16 9.83 29.79
CA LYS A 491 -7.75 11.03 30.37
C LYS A 491 -6.67 12.11 30.53
N PRO A 492 -6.99 13.40 30.33
CA PRO A 492 -6.05 14.49 30.54
C PRO A 492 -5.60 14.59 32.00
N SER A 493 -4.41 15.15 32.25
CA SER A 493 -3.85 15.31 33.60
C SER A 493 -4.73 16.14 34.54
N SER A 494 -5.57 17.01 33.97
CA SER A 494 -6.60 17.77 34.68
C SER A 494 -7.71 16.90 35.31
N ILE A 495 -7.92 15.67 34.81
CA ILE A 495 -8.91 14.73 35.36
C ILE A 495 -8.23 13.67 36.24
N ILE A 496 -7.07 13.15 35.82
CA ILE A 496 -6.26 12.22 36.63
C ILE A 496 -4.85 12.80 36.79
N PRO A 497 -4.46 13.32 37.95
CA PRO A 497 -3.13 13.91 38.12
C PRO A 497 -1.99 12.91 37.85
N TRP A 498 -0.85 13.41 37.35
CA TRP A 498 0.34 12.61 37.03
C TRP A 498 0.82 11.76 38.20
N GLU A 499 0.70 12.28 39.42
CA GLU A 499 1.09 11.62 40.68
C GLU A 499 0.30 10.33 40.94
N THR A 500 -0.90 10.21 40.34
CA THR A 500 -1.83 9.10 40.58
C THR A 500 -1.94 8.10 39.44
N ARG A 501 -1.57 8.51 38.21
CA ARG A 501 -1.54 7.63 37.02
C ARG A 501 -0.21 6.90 36.83
N VAL A 502 0.90 7.48 37.30
CA VAL A 502 2.23 6.88 37.13
C VAL A 502 2.40 5.76 38.15
N LYS A 503 2.42 4.50 37.68
CA LYS A 503 2.67 3.34 38.54
C LYS A 503 3.70 2.39 37.94
N TRP A 504 4.40 1.71 38.82
CA TRP A 504 5.33 0.65 38.49
C TRP A 504 5.16 -0.48 39.49
N GLU A 505 4.61 -1.60 39.04
CA GLU A 505 4.40 -2.78 39.89
C GLU A 505 4.84 -4.04 39.15
N THR A 506 5.31 -5.03 39.89
CA THR A 506 5.62 -6.35 39.33
C THR A 506 4.80 -7.38 40.07
N LEU A 507 4.06 -8.18 39.32
CA LEU A 507 3.19 -9.21 39.87
C LEU A 507 3.38 -10.54 39.14
N SER A 508 2.92 -11.62 39.77
CA SER A 508 2.82 -12.92 39.14
C SER A 508 1.41 -13.10 38.59
N HIS A 509 1.27 -13.41 37.30
CA HIS A 509 0.01 -13.76 36.66
C HIS A 509 0.21 -15.01 35.82
N GLN A 510 -0.59 -16.06 36.05
CA GLN A 510 -0.49 -17.34 35.31
C GLN A 510 0.97 -17.90 35.28
N ASN A 511 1.69 -17.79 36.39
CA ASN A 511 3.11 -18.20 36.54
C ASN A 511 4.11 -17.42 35.68
N LYS A 512 3.75 -16.22 35.22
CA LYS A 512 4.62 -15.25 34.54
C LYS A 512 4.86 -14.06 35.44
N GLU A 513 6.09 -13.56 35.47
CA GLU A 513 6.43 -12.30 36.11
C GLU A 513 6.15 -11.16 35.13
N ILE A 514 5.16 -10.32 35.44
CA ILE A 514 4.77 -9.21 34.57
C ILE A 514 4.99 -7.90 35.32
N THR A 515 5.79 -7.03 34.72
CA THR A 515 5.98 -5.65 35.17
C THR A 515 4.96 -4.75 34.50
N ILE A 516 4.10 -4.12 35.28
CA ILE A 516 3.10 -3.19 34.80
C ILE A 516 3.64 -1.78 34.94
N VAL A 517 3.59 -1.03 33.84
CA VAL A 517 4.03 0.36 33.75
C VAL A 517 2.83 1.20 33.34
N GLU A 518 2.28 1.97 34.27
CA GLU A 518 1.14 2.88 34.04
C GLU A 518 1.69 4.31 33.83
N MET A 519 1.20 5.04 32.82
CA MET A 519 1.59 6.44 32.56
C MET A 519 0.51 7.23 31.84
#